data_AF-E0UNG1-F1
#
_entry.id   AF-E0UNG1-F1
#
_cell.length_a   1.000
_cell.length_b   1.000
_cell.length_c   1.000
_cell.angle_alpha   90.00
_cell.angle_beta   90.00
_cell.angle_gamma   90.00
#
_symmetry.space_group_name_H-M   'P 1'
#
loop_
_entity.id
_entity.type
_entity.pdbx_description
1 polymer ?
#
loop_
_entity_poly.entity_id
_entity_poly.type
_entity_poly.pdbx_seq_one_letter_code
_entity_poly.pdbx_strand_id
1 'polypeptide(L)'
;MLIGISLSSCINDIVFGEVLEEDVNYIITSSVFKNEQELEDLITKNINDGIWKKEFREPIRALLSRLEIRQPRRDKGNSYFPLLIRSCWVSSEDDIIWNEECPPTKKT
;
A
#
# COMPACT_ATOMS: atom_id res chain seq x y z
N MET A 1 13.69 -6.91 -7.87
CA MET A 1 12.28 -7.13 -7.48
C MET A 1 12.09 -6.54 -6.09
N LEU A 2 11.31 -5.47 -6.00
CA LEU A 2 11.02 -4.68 -4.80
C LEU A 2 9.65 -5.07 -4.23
N ILE A 3 9.52 -5.02 -2.91
CA ILE A 3 8.23 -5.16 -2.22
C ILE A 3 7.88 -3.81 -1.62
N GLY A 4 6.70 -3.30 -1.97
CA GLY A 4 6.18 -2.05 -1.42
C GLY A 4 5.51 -2.28 -0.06
N ILE A 5 5.67 -1.37 0.89
CA ILE A 5 5.07 -1.44 2.23
C ILE A 5 4.17 -0.25 2.59
N SER A 6 3.98 0.69 1.66
CA SER A 6 3.06 1.82 1.80
C SER A 6 2.44 2.14 0.44
N LEU A 7 1.16 1.84 0.25
CA LEU A 7 0.51 2.00 -1.05
C LEU A 7 0.61 3.43 -1.59
N SER A 8 0.30 4.44 -0.78
CA SER A 8 0.33 5.84 -1.24
C SER A 8 1.73 6.31 -1.63
N SER A 9 2.73 5.96 -0.82
CA SER A 9 4.14 6.29 -1.09
C SER A 9 4.65 5.58 -2.34
N CYS A 10 4.43 4.27 -2.44
CA CYS A 10 4.87 3.48 -3.58
C CYS A 10 4.25 3.97 -4.90
N ILE A 11 2.95 4.30 -4.90
CA ILE A 11 2.28 4.84 -6.08
C ILE A 11 2.88 6.18 -6.51
N ASN A 12 3.23 7.06 -5.56
CA ASN A 12 3.92 8.31 -5.88
C ASN A 12 5.27 8.04 -6.54
N ASP A 13 6.12 7.22 -5.92
CA ASP A 13 7.46 6.92 -6.46
C ASP A 13 7.39 6.36 -7.89
N ILE A 14 6.42 5.49 -8.18
CA ILE A 14 6.22 4.94 -9.54
C ILE A 14 5.74 6.03 -10.50
N VAL A 15 4.73 6.80 -10.13
CA VAL A 15 4.12 7.81 -11.00
C VAL A 15 5.08 8.97 -11.30
N PHE A 16 5.96 9.30 -10.35
CA PHE A 16 7.03 10.28 -10.53
C PHE A 16 8.28 9.71 -11.24
N GLY A 17 8.32 8.40 -11.50
CA GLY A 17 9.42 7.74 -12.20
C GLY A 17 10.67 7.52 -11.34
N GLU A 18 10.54 7.59 -10.02
CA GLU A 18 11.62 7.27 -9.07
C GLU A 18 11.84 5.75 -8.97
N VAL A 19 10.78 4.96 -9.21
CA VAL A 19 10.82 3.49 -9.29
C VAL A 19 10.12 3.02 -10.56
N LEU A 20 10.72 2.06 -11.26
CA LEU A 20 10.12 1.46 -12.45
C LEU A 20 9.08 0.41 -12.03
N GLU A 21 7.92 0.39 -12.70
CA GLU A 21 6.85 -0.59 -12.44
C GLU A 21 7.35 -2.04 -12.58
N GLU A 22 8.26 -2.31 -13.52
CA GLU A 22 8.82 -3.65 -13.76
C GLU A 22 9.75 -4.15 -12.63
N ASP A 23 10.27 -3.24 -11.81
CA ASP A 23 11.07 -3.60 -10.65
C ASP A 23 10.21 -4.00 -9.45
N VAL A 24 8.90 -3.73 -9.48
CA VAL A 24 7.96 -3.97 -8.38
C VAL A 24 7.38 -5.38 -8.47
N ASN A 25 7.56 -6.16 -7.40
CA ASN A 25 6.96 -7.49 -7.28
C ASN A 25 5.48 -7.37 -6.86
N TYR A 26 5.23 -6.75 -5.72
CA TYR A 26 3.88 -6.47 -5.20
C TYR A 26 3.95 -5.40 -4.10
N ILE A 27 2.80 -4.85 -3.72
CA ILE A 27 2.67 -3.89 -2.61
C ILE A 27 1.83 -4.51 -1.49
N ILE A 28 2.34 -4.47 -0.26
CA ILE A 28 1.61 -4.82 0.96
C ILE A 28 0.90 -3.59 1.48
N THR A 29 -0.40 -3.70 1.75
CA THR A 29 -1.21 -2.62 2.32
C THR A 29 -2.10 -3.12 3.45
N SER A 30 -2.34 -2.26 4.44
CA SER A 30 -3.32 -2.50 5.50
C SER A 30 -4.77 -2.38 5.01
N SER A 31 -4.98 -1.79 3.82
CA SER A 31 -6.32 -1.59 3.26
C SER A 31 -6.86 -2.88 2.62
N VAL A 32 -8.16 -3.12 2.77
CA VAL A 32 -8.88 -4.19 2.08
C VAL A 32 -9.69 -3.54 0.97
N PHE A 33 -9.47 -3.97 -0.28
CA PHE A 33 -10.29 -3.57 -1.42
C PHE A 33 -11.11 -4.77 -1.89
N LYS A 34 -12.42 -4.71 -1.72
CA LYS A 34 -13.36 -5.79 -2.05
C LYS A 34 -13.98 -5.65 -3.43
N ASN A 35 -13.90 -4.45 -4.01
CA ASN A 35 -14.48 -4.12 -5.31
C ASN A 35 -13.81 -2.86 -5.89
N GLU A 36 -14.13 -2.57 -7.16
CA GLU A 36 -13.59 -1.42 -7.89
C GLU A 36 -14.04 -0.06 -7.31
N GLN A 37 -15.23 0.01 -6.69
CA GLN A 37 -15.71 1.25 -6.07
C GLN A 37 -14.85 1.67 -4.87
N GLU A 38 -14.43 0.71 -4.03
CA GLU A 38 -13.53 0.99 -2.91
C GLU A 38 -12.16 1.52 -3.39
N LEU A 39 -11.70 1.09 -4.57
CA LEU A 39 -10.48 1.59 -5.20
C LEU A 39 -10.67 3.03 -5.70
N GLU A 40 -11.80 3.32 -6.37
CA GLU A 40 -12.12 4.68 -6.82
C GLU A 40 -12.30 5.67 -5.67
N ASP A 41 -12.89 5.22 -4.56
CA ASP A 41 -13.04 6.00 -3.35
C ASP A 41 -11.66 6.33 -2.74
N LEU A 42 -10.73 5.36 -2.73
CA LEU A 42 -9.34 5.58 -2.31
C LEU A 42 -8.65 6.64 -3.18
N ILE A 43 -8.75 6.52 -4.50
CA ILE A 43 -8.13 7.47 -5.45
C ILE A 43 -8.68 8.86 -5.23
N THR A 44 -10.01 8.98 -5.17
CA THR A 44 -10.68 10.26 -4.95
C THR A 44 -10.26 10.88 -3.61
N LYS A 45 -10.22 10.07 -2.55
CA LYS A 45 -9.79 10.52 -1.22
C LYS A 45 -8.35 11.04 -1.23
N ASN A 46 -7.40 10.26 -1.75
CA ASN A 46 -5.99 10.68 -1.76
C ASN A 46 -5.75 11.93 -2.62
N ILE A 47 -6.51 12.12 -3.70
CA ILE A 47 -6.46 13.35 -4.49
C ILE A 47 -7.00 14.54 -3.69
N ASN A 48 -8.13 14.38 -3.00
CA ASN A 48 -8.73 15.44 -2.19
C ASN A 48 -7.86 15.80 -0.97
N ASP A 49 -7.19 14.81 -0.39
CA ASP A 49 -6.27 14.98 0.74
C ASP A 49 -4.90 15.54 0.30
N GLY A 50 -4.67 15.75 -1.00
CA GLY A 50 -3.43 16.29 -1.56
C GLY A 50 -2.25 15.30 -1.56
N ILE A 51 -2.50 14.03 -1.27
CA ILE A 51 -1.50 12.95 -1.26
C ILE A 51 -1.07 12.59 -2.69
N TRP A 52 -2.05 12.53 -3.61
CA TRP A 52 -1.86 12.26 -5.02
C TRP A 52 -2.26 13.48 -5.85
N LYS A 53 -1.46 13.83 -6.87
CA LYS A 53 -1.85 14.94 -7.75
C LYS A 53 -3.00 14.53 -8.67
N LYS A 54 -3.98 15.41 -8.82
CA LYS A 54 -5.16 15.18 -9.67
C LYS A 54 -4.81 14.82 -11.12
N GLU A 55 -3.74 15.38 -11.66
CA GLU A 55 -3.25 15.09 -13.02
C GLU A 55 -2.85 13.63 -13.22
N PHE A 56 -2.54 12.91 -12.14
CA PHE A 56 -2.16 11.50 -12.19
C PHE A 56 -3.32 10.54 -11.94
N ARG A 57 -4.57 11.01 -11.90
CA ARG A 57 -5.73 10.13 -11.64
C ARG A 57 -5.76 8.90 -12.54
N GLU A 58 -5.72 9.10 -13.86
CA GLU A 58 -5.78 8.00 -14.83
C GLU A 58 -4.52 7.11 -14.79
N PRO A 59 -3.29 7.66 -14.74
CA PRO A 59 -2.10 6.85 -14.47
C PRO A 59 -2.18 5.99 -13.20
N ILE A 60 -2.65 6.56 -12.08
CA ILE A 60 -2.80 5.85 -10.80
C ILE A 60 -3.82 4.74 -10.92
N ARG A 61 -5.00 5.01 -11.51
CA ARG A 61 -6.04 4.00 -11.72
C ARG A 61 -5.52 2.84 -12.56
N ALA A 62 -4.85 3.15 -13.66
CA ALA A 62 -4.27 2.15 -14.55
C ALA A 62 -3.16 1.34 -13.86
N LEU A 63 -2.33 1.98 -13.04
CA LEU A 63 -1.28 1.33 -12.27
C LEU A 63 -1.87 0.35 -11.23
N LEU A 64 -2.87 0.79 -10.46
CA LEU A 64 -3.52 -0.03 -9.43
C LEU A 64 -4.25 -1.26 -10.00
N SER A 65 -4.69 -1.22 -11.27
CA SER A 65 -5.30 -2.39 -11.92
C SER A 65 -4.30 -3.45 -12.38
N ARG A 66 -3.01 -3.10 -12.49
CA ARG A 66 -1.92 -4.00 -12.90
C ARG A 66 -1.09 -4.50 -11.73
N LEU A 67 -0.95 -3.68 -10.68
CA LEU A 67 -0.17 -4.04 -9.50
C LEU A 67 -0.80 -5.17 -8.71
N GLU A 68 0.03 -6.12 -8.28
CA GLU A 68 -0.36 -7.06 -7.27
C GLU A 68 -0.37 -6.37 -5.89
N ILE A 69 -1.54 -6.34 -5.26
CA ILE A 69 -1.72 -5.77 -3.92
C ILE A 69 -2.00 -6.91 -2.95
N ARG A 70 -1.15 -7.04 -1.93
CA ARG A 70 -1.26 -8.06 -0.88
C ARG A 70 -1.61 -7.44 0.46
N GLN A 71 -2.17 -8.27 1.33
CA GLN A 71 -2.39 -7.92 2.72
C GLN A 71 -1.31 -8.56 3.60
N PRO A 72 -0.97 -7.95 4.74
CA PRO A 72 -0.15 -8.56 5.77
C PRO A 72 -0.61 -9.96 6.17
N ARG A 73 0.31 -10.74 6.74
CA ARG A 73 0.04 -12.08 7.27
C ARG A 73 -1.09 -12.04 8.29
N ARG A 74 -2.28 -12.49 7.88
CA ARG A 74 -3.45 -12.71 8.76
C ARG A 74 -3.37 -14.02 9.54
N ASP A 75 -2.26 -14.74 9.43
CA ASP A 75 -2.21 -16.18 9.67
C ASP A 75 -2.35 -16.63 11.12
N LYS A 76 -2.56 -15.74 12.10
CA LYS A 76 -2.75 -16.11 13.52
C LYS A 76 -3.65 -15.17 14.32
N GLY A 77 -4.58 -14.45 13.69
CA GLY A 77 -5.44 -13.49 14.42
C GLY A 77 -4.69 -12.26 14.96
N ASN A 78 -3.42 -12.10 14.61
CA ASN A 78 -2.64 -10.90 14.85
C ASN A 78 -2.72 -10.06 13.57
N SER A 79 -3.35 -8.90 13.67
CA SER A 79 -3.36 -7.89 12.62
C SER A 79 -1.99 -7.20 12.59
N TYR A 80 -1.02 -7.79 11.90
CA TYR A 80 0.26 -7.15 11.65
C TYR A 80 0.13 -6.15 10.50
N PHE A 81 0.88 -5.05 10.56
CA PHE A 81 1.05 -4.13 9.44
C PHE A 81 2.51 -3.69 9.33
N PRO A 82 3.02 -3.43 8.11
CA PRO A 82 4.40 -3.01 7.96
C PRO A 82 4.60 -1.59 8.50
N LEU A 83 5.69 -1.37 9.23
CA LEU A 83 6.10 -0.06 9.70
C LEU A 83 6.94 0.65 8.64
N LEU A 84 6.50 1.85 8.26
CA LEU A 84 7.27 2.74 7.41
C LEU A 84 8.30 3.51 8.26
N ILE A 85 9.54 3.04 8.30
CA ILE A 85 10.61 3.68 9.10
C ILE A 85 11.54 4.57 8.26
N ARG A 86 11.88 4.14 7.04
CA ARG A 86 12.86 4.84 6.18
C ARG A 86 12.47 4.90 4.71
N SER A 87 12.13 3.75 4.16
CA SER A 87 11.77 3.57 2.76
C SER A 87 10.45 2.82 2.68
N CYS A 88 9.66 3.09 1.65
CA CYS A 88 8.48 2.29 1.34
C CYS A 88 8.80 1.04 0.50
N TRP A 89 10.08 0.81 0.17
CA TRP A 89 10.56 -0.33 -0.61
C TRP A 89 11.55 -1.19 0.17
N VAL A 90 11.36 -2.50 0.12
CA VAL A 90 12.27 -3.50 0.67
C VAL A 90 12.63 -4.56 -0.38
N SER A 91 13.74 -5.27 -0.17
CA SER A 91 14.21 -6.31 -1.10
C SER A 91 13.60 -7.69 -0.81
N SER A 92 13.14 -7.91 0.43
CA SER A 92 12.52 -9.16 0.87
C SER A 92 11.47 -8.92 1.97
N GLU A 93 10.56 -9.88 2.20
CA GLU A 93 9.63 -9.80 3.34
C GLU A 93 10.36 -9.85 4.70
N ASP A 94 11.55 -10.44 4.76
CA ASP A 94 12.35 -10.55 5.99
C ASP A 94 12.89 -9.18 6.46
N ASP A 95 12.97 -8.21 5.54
CA ASP A 95 13.35 -6.83 5.83
C ASP A 95 12.18 -6.00 6.39
N ILE A 96 10.96 -6.53 6.39
CA ILE A 96 9.78 -5.82 6.86
C ILE A 96 9.74 -5.86 8.38
N ILE A 97 9.72 -4.66 8.97
CA ILE A 97 9.46 -4.50 10.39
C ILE A 97 7.94 -4.44 10.57
N TRP A 98 7.38 -5.47 11.22
CA TRP A 98 5.95 -5.59 11.46
C TRP A 98 5.55 -4.97 12.80
N ASN A 99 4.46 -4.22 12.83
CA ASN A 99 3.80 -3.79 14.06
C ASN A 99 2.55 -4.61 14.32
N GLU A 100 2.21 -4.80 15.59
CA GLU A 100 0.93 -5.38 16.02
C GLU A 100 -0.11 -4.28 16.16
N GLU A 101 -1.27 -4.42 15.51
CA GLU A 101 -2.45 -3.69 15.99
C GLU A 101 -2.77 -4.20 17.40
N CYS A 102 -2.64 -3.33 18.39
CA CYS A 102 -3.06 -3.60 19.75
C CYS A 102 -4.52 -4.12 19.71
N PRO A 103 -4.84 -5.32 20.23
CA PRO A 103 -6.20 -5.82 20.18
C PRO A 103 -7.13 -4.84 20.91
N PRO A 104 -8.38 -4.65 20.46
CA PRO A 104 -9.31 -3.79 21.16
C PRO A 104 -9.39 -4.24 22.61
N THR A 105 -9.00 -3.36 23.54
CA THR A 105 -9.13 -3.62 24.97
C THR A 105 -10.55 -4.09 25.22
N LYS A 106 -10.72 -5.36 25.63
CA LYS A 106 -11.99 -5.84 26.15
C LYS A 106 -12.36 -4.90 27.29
N LYS A 107 -13.38 -4.06 27.10
CA LYS A 107 -14.01 -3.36 28.20
C LYS A 107 -14.58 -4.45 29.11
N THR A 108 -13.92 -4.68 30.24
CA THR A 108 -14.47 -5.38 31.40
C THR A 108 -15.63 -4.61 31.98
#